data_AF-A0A0D2XLE0-F1
#
_entry.id   AF-A0A0D2XLE0-F1
#
_cell.length_a   1.000
_cell.length_b   1.000
_cell.length_c   1.000
_cell.angle_alpha   90.00
_cell.angle_beta   90.00
_cell.angle_gamma   90.00
#
_symmetry.space_group_name_H-M   'P 1'
#
loop_
_entity.id
_entity.type
_entity.pdbx_description
1 polymer ?
#
loop_
_entity_poly.entity_id
_entity_poly.type
_entity_poly.pdbx_seq_one_letter_code
_entity_poly.pdbx_strand_id
1 'polypeptide(L)'
;MSSKILCVIFGASGMQGGSVIRSILASPQALERIRIRGVCRDLNKPAARYLESLGVEVVAELGIEHLIFSTLLHVKEISTNSTKFPLVDMNKDFGNFVVAALLNRDLFLGKQVYAAEAYYTLDEIAAVVNRFEPIHGFKCVTREINDREFLDQGSIAGKDAYIRQVEDLDMYRFMREPGYYLDEDLNQNQGIVIEPLSSFEEFIS
;
A
#
# COMPACT_ATOMS: atom_id res chain seq x y z
N MET A 1 10.67 34.59 1.49
CA MET A 1 9.81 33.39 1.59
C MET A 1 10.49 32.28 0.83
N SER A 2 10.80 31.15 1.46
CA SER A 2 11.29 29.97 0.74
C SER A 2 10.18 29.46 -0.19
N SER A 3 10.53 29.10 -1.42
CA SER A 3 9.58 28.49 -2.36
C SER A 3 9.15 27.12 -1.84
N LYS A 4 7.83 26.88 -1.76
CA LYS A 4 7.29 25.55 -1.40
C LYS A 4 7.84 24.47 -2.34
N ILE A 5 8.14 23.30 -1.78
CA ILE A 5 8.53 22.11 -2.54
C ILE A 5 7.35 21.66 -3.40
N LEU A 6 7.59 21.41 -4.68
CA LEU A 6 6.58 20.81 -5.55
C LEU A 6 6.63 19.28 -5.40
N CYS A 7 5.58 18.70 -4.82
CA CYS A 7 5.37 17.26 -4.79
C CYS A 7 4.50 16.86 -5.99
N VAL A 8 5.07 16.10 -6.92
CA VAL A 8 4.37 15.57 -8.09
C VAL A 8 3.99 14.12 -7.82
N ILE A 9 2.69 13.82 -7.85
CA ILE A 9 2.15 12.51 -7.48
C ILE A 9 1.57 11.85 -8.72
N PHE A 10 2.23 10.80 -9.19
CA PHE A 10 1.76 9.99 -10.31
C PHE A 10 0.73 8.97 -9.85
N GLY A 11 -0.24 8.67 -10.72
CA GLY A 11 -1.38 7.84 -10.32
C GLY A 11 -2.23 8.51 -9.23
N ALA A 12 -2.33 9.84 -9.26
CA ALA A 12 -2.98 10.63 -8.21
C ALA A 12 -4.43 10.22 -7.92
N SER A 13 -5.17 9.76 -8.92
CA SER A 13 -6.55 9.27 -8.77
C SER A 13 -6.67 7.81 -8.30
N GLY A 14 -5.56 7.11 -8.10
CA GLY A 14 -5.51 5.77 -7.49
C GLY A 14 -5.54 5.83 -5.96
N MET A 15 -5.65 4.68 -5.31
CA MET A 15 -5.73 4.59 -3.84
C MET A 15 -4.52 5.25 -3.16
N GLN A 16 -3.30 4.85 -3.55
CA GLN A 16 -2.06 5.32 -2.93
C GLN A 16 -1.83 6.81 -3.17
N GLY A 17 -1.87 7.23 -4.44
CA GLY A 17 -1.67 8.63 -4.81
C GLY A 17 -2.74 9.55 -4.18
N GLY A 18 -3.99 9.12 -4.17
CA GLY A 18 -5.09 9.85 -3.54
C GLY A 18 -4.93 9.95 -2.03
N SER A 19 -4.45 8.87 -1.38
CA SER A 19 -4.11 8.86 0.05
C SER A 19 -3.04 9.92 0.36
N VAL A 20 -1.92 9.94 -0.38
CA VAL A 20 -0.87 10.95 -0.20
C VAL A 20 -1.43 12.37 -0.33
N ILE A 21 -2.23 12.64 -1.36
CA ILE A 21 -2.80 13.98 -1.57
C ILE A 21 -3.68 14.39 -0.39
N ARG A 22 -4.59 13.51 0.05
CA ARG A 22 -5.47 13.81 1.19
C ARG A 22 -4.69 14.01 2.48
N SER A 23 -3.67 13.20 2.75
CA SER A 23 -2.81 13.36 3.94
C SER A 23 -2.05 14.68 3.92
N ILE A 24 -1.53 15.13 2.75
CA ILE A 24 -0.87 16.44 2.65
C ILE A 24 -1.89 17.56 2.91
N LEU A 25 -3.08 17.48 2.30
CA LEU A 25 -4.15 18.48 2.49
C LEU A 25 -4.64 18.55 3.94
N ALA A 26 -4.64 17.42 4.66
CA ALA A 26 -5.04 17.35 6.06
C ALA A 26 -3.96 17.87 7.04
N SER A 27 -2.71 18.06 6.58
CA SER A 27 -1.60 18.51 7.42
C SER A 27 -1.24 19.98 7.17
N PRO A 28 -1.56 20.90 8.11
CA PRO A 28 -1.19 22.31 7.98
C PRO A 28 0.33 22.50 7.84
N GLN A 29 1.11 21.72 8.58
CA GLN A 29 2.57 21.73 8.53
C GLN A 29 3.10 21.33 7.15
N ALA A 30 2.48 20.34 6.51
CA ALA A 30 2.82 19.94 5.15
C ALA A 30 2.42 21.04 4.15
N LEU A 31 1.23 21.61 4.27
CA LEU A 31 0.75 22.69 3.38
C LEU A 31 1.59 23.95 3.43
N GLU A 32 2.23 24.28 4.55
CA GLU A 32 3.18 25.41 4.64
C GLU A 32 4.41 25.19 3.76
N ARG A 33 4.84 23.94 3.59
CA ARG A 33 6.11 23.57 2.94
C ARG A 33 5.95 23.00 1.54
N ILE A 34 4.78 22.44 1.22
CA ILE A 34 4.54 21.63 0.03
C ILE A 34 3.40 22.23 -0.80
N ARG A 35 3.57 22.20 -2.12
CA ARG A 35 2.50 22.36 -3.11
C ARG A 35 2.38 21.08 -3.91
N ILE A 36 1.15 20.72 -4.30
CA ILE A 36 0.84 19.42 -4.89
C ILE A 36 0.53 19.57 -6.38
N ARG A 37 1.01 18.63 -7.19
CA ARG A 37 0.53 18.39 -8.55
C ARG A 37 0.21 16.90 -8.72
N GLY A 38 -1.05 16.60 -9.01
CA GLY A 38 -1.50 15.25 -9.29
C GLY A 38 -1.40 14.93 -10.79
N VAL A 39 -0.80 13.81 -11.15
CA VAL A 39 -0.75 13.31 -12.52
C VAL A 39 -1.68 12.12 -12.65
N CYS A 40 -2.64 12.22 -13.58
CA CYS A 40 -3.70 11.24 -13.80
C CYS A 40 -3.72 10.79 -15.27
N ARG A 41 -3.99 9.50 -15.51
CA ARG A 41 -4.22 8.96 -16.86
C ARG A 41 -5.51 9.47 -17.49
N ASP A 42 -6.55 9.61 -16.67
CA ASP A 42 -7.87 10.06 -17.11
C ASP A 42 -8.40 11.12 -16.13
N LEU A 43 -8.53 12.35 -16.63
CA LEU A 43 -9.00 13.50 -15.86
C LEU A 43 -10.52 13.50 -15.62
N ASN A 44 -11.27 12.67 -16.35
CA ASN A 44 -12.73 12.62 -16.23
C ASN A 44 -13.20 11.63 -15.16
N LYS A 45 -12.30 10.82 -14.60
CA LYS A 45 -12.65 9.92 -13.50
C LYS A 45 -13.16 10.72 -12.31
N PRO A 46 -14.20 10.25 -11.60
CA PRO A 46 -14.73 10.92 -10.41
C PRO A 46 -13.65 11.25 -9.38
N ALA A 47 -12.69 10.34 -9.18
CA ALA A 47 -11.56 10.56 -8.28
C ALA A 47 -10.66 11.73 -8.72
N ALA A 48 -10.37 11.89 -10.02
CA ALA A 48 -9.57 13.01 -10.51
C ALA A 48 -10.31 14.35 -10.33
N ARG A 49 -11.60 14.38 -10.66
CA ARG A 49 -12.46 15.56 -10.46
C ARG A 49 -12.62 15.93 -8.99
N TYR A 50 -12.68 14.93 -8.12
CA TYR A 50 -12.69 15.15 -6.68
C TYR A 50 -11.40 15.86 -6.21
N LEU A 51 -10.23 15.41 -6.66
CA LEU A 51 -8.96 16.06 -6.32
C LEU A 51 -8.87 17.50 -6.84
N GLU A 52 -9.33 17.77 -8.06
CA GLU A 52 -9.45 19.14 -8.60
C GLU A 52 -10.35 20.00 -7.70
N SER A 53 -11.48 19.46 -7.23
CA SER A 53 -12.41 20.19 -6.34
C SER A 53 -11.80 20.55 -4.98
N LEU A 54 -10.75 19.83 -4.56
CA LEU A 54 -9.96 20.13 -3.36
C LEU A 54 -8.88 21.19 -3.61
N GLY A 55 -8.81 21.76 -4.82
CA GLY A 55 -7.81 22.79 -5.19
C GLY A 55 -6.46 22.23 -5.62
N VAL A 56 -6.38 20.93 -5.92
CA VAL A 56 -5.15 20.29 -6.40
C VAL A 56 -5.00 20.54 -7.89
N GLU A 57 -3.79 20.90 -8.33
CA GLU A 57 -3.47 20.97 -9.75
C GLU A 57 -3.40 19.53 -10.31
N VAL A 58 -4.40 19.13 -11.09
CA VAL A 58 -4.44 17.81 -11.74
C VAL A 58 -4.12 17.95 -13.22
N VAL A 59 -3.16 17.16 -13.70
CA VAL A 59 -2.70 17.19 -15.09
C VAL A 59 -2.72 15.79 -15.70
N ALA A 60 -2.91 15.73 -17.02
CA ALA A 60 -2.88 14.48 -17.75
C ALA A 60 -1.45 13.91 -17.82
N GLU A 61 -1.32 12.60 -17.67
CA GLU A 61 -0.08 11.88 -17.92
C GLU A 61 0.28 11.89 -19.41
N LEU A 62 1.51 12.27 -19.76
CA LEU A 62 2.00 12.30 -21.15
C LEU A 62 2.72 11.01 -21.54
N GLY A 63 2.10 9.85 -21.27
CA GLY A 63 2.59 8.54 -21.73
C GLY A 63 3.92 8.11 -21.10
N ILE A 64 4.03 8.14 -19.77
CA ILE A 64 5.20 7.59 -19.08
C ILE A 64 5.00 6.09 -18.90
N GLU A 65 5.84 5.28 -19.56
CA GLU A 65 5.96 3.87 -19.23
C GLU A 65 6.86 3.74 -18.00
N HIS A 66 6.28 3.49 -16.82
CA HIS A 66 7.04 3.20 -15.63
C HIS A 66 7.51 1.73 -15.64
N LEU A 67 8.82 1.52 -15.65
CA LEU A 67 9.46 0.21 -15.43
C LEU A 67 9.46 -0.07 -13.92
N ILE A 68 8.69 -1.05 -13.46
CA ILE A 68 8.83 -1.58 -12.10
C ILE A 68 9.94 -2.63 -12.16
N PHE A 69 11.10 -2.35 -11.55
CA PHE A 69 12.14 -3.34 -11.35
C PHE A 69 11.74 -4.26 -10.19
N SER A 70 11.31 -5.48 -10.48
CA SER A 70 11.33 -6.56 -9.49
C SER A 70 12.70 -7.25 -9.55
N THR A 71 13.53 -7.03 -8.54
CA THR A 71 14.73 -7.86 -8.34
C THR A 71 14.38 -9.04 -7.44
N LEU A 72 14.34 -10.24 -8.02
CA LEU A 72 14.26 -11.52 -7.29
C LEU A 72 15.69 -12.00 -6.97
N LEU A 73 15.94 -12.35 -5.71
CA LEU A 73 17.15 -13.04 -5.26
C LEU A 73 16.85 -14.53 -5.05
N HIS A 74 17.87 -15.37 -5.24
CA HIS A 74 17.79 -16.84 -5.11
C HIS A 74 17.47 -17.27 -3.67
N VAL A 75 16.52 -18.21 -3.50
CA VAL A 75 16.16 -18.74 -2.18
C VAL A 75 16.08 -20.27 -2.18
N LYS A 76 16.38 -20.87 -1.01
CA LYS A 76 16.37 -22.30 -0.66
C LYS A 76 15.38 -22.58 0.49
N GLU A 77 14.96 -23.84 0.60
CA GLU A 77 13.75 -24.43 1.25
C GLU A 77 13.33 -24.16 2.74
N ILE A 78 11.98 -23.99 2.90
CA ILE A 78 10.92 -24.44 3.89
C ILE A 78 10.89 -23.91 5.36
N SER A 79 9.80 -23.27 5.90
CA SER A 79 8.56 -23.82 6.60
C SER A 79 7.57 -22.68 7.08
N THR A 80 6.32 -22.51 6.57
CA THR A 80 4.91 -22.82 7.02
C THR A 80 4.28 -22.19 8.31
N ASN A 81 3.03 -21.69 8.16
CA ASN A 81 2.00 -21.15 9.11
C ASN A 81 2.31 -19.97 10.04
N SER A 82 3.56 -19.57 10.22
CA SER A 82 3.94 -18.38 11.00
C SER A 82 4.12 -17.12 10.17
N THR A 83 3.95 -17.20 8.84
CA THR A 83 4.21 -16.08 7.93
C THR A 83 3.31 -14.90 8.27
N LYS A 84 3.93 -13.75 8.48
CA LYS A 84 3.27 -12.51 8.82
C LYS A 84 3.20 -11.57 7.63
N PHE A 85 2.05 -10.94 7.48
CA PHE A 85 1.74 -9.98 6.44
C PHE A 85 1.61 -8.60 7.09
N PRO A 86 2.41 -7.60 6.68
CA PRO A 86 2.20 -6.23 7.10
C PRO A 86 0.98 -5.68 6.40
N LEU A 87 0.00 -5.22 7.17
CA LEU A 87 -1.23 -4.63 6.65
C LEU A 87 -1.27 -3.14 6.92
N VAL A 88 -1.81 -2.38 5.98
CA VAL A 88 -2.10 -0.95 6.09
C VAL A 88 -3.28 -0.61 5.19
N ASP A 89 -4.14 0.30 5.62
CA ASP A 89 -5.16 0.86 4.74
C ASP A 89 -4.49 1.76 3.69
N MET A 90 -4.36 1.24 2.47
CA MET A 90 -3.71 1.95 1.36
C MET A 90 -4.45 3.21 0.92
N ASN A 91 -5.75 3.33 1.23
CA ASN A 91 -6.57 4.47 0.88
C ASN A 91 -6.52 5.54 1.98
N LYS A 92 -6.61 5.13 3.25
CA LYS A 92 -6.68 6.05 4.39
C LYS A 92 -5.31 6.45 4.93
N ASP A 93 -4.39 5.50 5.05
CA ASP A 93 -3.22 5.66 5.92
C ASP A 93 -1.87 5.71 5.20
N PHE A 94 -1.77 5.18 3.98
CA PHE A 94 -0.52 5.19 3.22
C PHE A 94 0.08 6.60 3.07
N GLY A 95 -0.76 7.60 2.81
CA GLY A 95 -0.35 8.99 2.69
C GLY A 95 0.29 9.57 3.95
N ASN A 96 -0.06 9.05 5.13
CA ASN A 96 0.46 9.53 6.40
C ASN A 96 1.94 9.20 6.55
N PHE A 97 2.38 8.02 6.09
CA PHE A 97 3.81 7.66 6.05
C PHE A 97 4.59 8.57 5.11
N VAL A 98 4.03 8.91 3.94
CA VAL A 98 4.68 9.82 2.99
C VAL A 98 4.81 11.23 3.56
N VAL A 99 3.75 11.75 4.19
CA VAL A 99 3.79 13.06 4.86
C VAL A 99 4.81 13.07 6.00
N ALA A 100 4.83 12.02 6.83
CA ALA A 100 5.79 11.88 7.91
C ALA A 100 7.24 11.90 7.39
N ALA A 101 7.53 11.14 6.33
CA ALA A 101 8.86 11.13 5.70
C ALA A 101 9.24 12.48 5.10
N LEU A 102 8.30 13.19 4.47
CA LEU A 102 8.53 14.51 3.88
C LEU A 102 8.80 15.59 4.95
N LEU A 103 8.06 15.56 6.06
CA LEU A 103 8.25 16.51 7.16
C LEU A 103 9.54 16.24 7.94
N ASN A 104 9.99 14.98 7.98
CA ASN A 104 11.20 14.52 8.67
C ASN A 104 12.32 14.13 7.69
N ARG A 105 12.47 14.88 6.60
CA ARG A 105 13.36 14.54 5.47
C ARG A 105 14.76 14.07 5.88
N ASP A 106 15.40 14.76 6.82
CA ASP A 106 16.78 14.46 7.21
C ASP A 106 16.91 13.12 7.96
N LEU A 107 15.84 12.67 8.62
CA LEU A 107 15.79 11.35 9.26
C LEU A 107 15.60 10.23 8.23
N PHE A 108 14.90 10.50 7.13
CA PHE A 108 14.48 9.47 6.17
C PHE A 108 15.25 9.46 4.85
N LEU A 109 16.11 10.45 4.59
CA LEU A 109 16.87 10.50 3.36
C LEU A 109 17.80 9.28 3.25
N GLY A 110 17.57 8.45 2.23
CA GLY A 110 18.32 7.21 2.01
C GLY A 110 17.96 6.06 2.97
N LYS A 111 16.87 6.19 3.74
CA LYS A 111 16.34 5.14 4.61
C LYS A 111 15.13 4.47 3.98
N GLN A 112 14.85 3.26 4.44
CA GLN A 112 13.62 2.54 4.11
C GLN A 112 12.53 2.92 5.13
N VAL A 113 11.30 3.06 4.66
CA VAL A 113 10.12 3.29 5.50
C VAL A 113 9.19 2.11 5.32
N TYR A 114 8.91 1.39 6.39
CA TYR A 114 8.00 0.24 6.39
C TYR A 114 6.60 0.72 6.72
N ALA A 115 5.79 0.92 5.68
CA ALA A 115 4.40 1.35 5.84
C ALA A 115 3.53 0.14 6.21
N ALA A 116 3.19 0.03 7.50
CA ALA A 116 2.34 -1.01 8.06
C ALA A 116 1.76 -0.56 9.40
N GLU A 117 0.50 -0.88 9.67
CA GLU A 117 -0.13 -0.75 10.98
C GLU A 117 0.24 -1.90 11.91
N ALA A 118 0.25 -3.13 11.41
CA ALA A 118 0.76 -4.28 12.14
C ALA A 118 1.05 -5.44 11.19
N TYR A 119 1.74 -6.44 11.74
CA TYR A 119 1.94 -7.72 11.13
C TYR A 119 0.86 -8.71 11.58
N TYR A 120 0.24 -9.41 10.64
CA TYR A 120 -0.78 -10.42 10.90
C TYR A 120 -0.48 -11.73 10.19
N THR A 121 -0.74 -12.85 10.84
CA THR A 121 -0.80 -14.16 10.20
C THR A 121 -2.13 -14.33 9.45
N LEU A 122 -2.20 -15.27 8.50
CA LEU A 122 -3.46 -15.59 7.82
C LEU A 122 -4.55 -16.07 8.79
N ASP A 123 -4.17 -16.76 9.86
CA ASP A 123 -5.12 -17.23 10.88
C ASP A 123 -5.69 -16.06 11.70
N GLU A 124 -4.86 -15.07 12.04
CA GLU A 124 -5.32 -13.82 12.68
C GLU A 124 -6.23 -13.03 11.74
N ILE A 125 -5.89 -12.91 10.45
CA ILE A 125 -6.73 -12.28 9.43
C ILE A 125 -8.08 -12.99 9.34
N ALA A 126 -8.09 -14.32 9.22
CA ALA A 126 -9.32 -15.09 9.14
C ALA A 126 -10.15 -14.96 10.43
N ALA A 127 -9.52 -14.92 11.60
CA ALA A 127 -10.20 -14.71 12.87
C ALA A 127 -10.88 -13.33 12.94
N VAL A 128 -10.21 -12.26 12.49
CA VAL A 128 -10.79 -10.91 12.41
C VAL A 128 -11.98 -10.89 11.45
N VAL A 129 -11.81 -11.40 10.22
CA VAL A 129 -12.90 -11.45 9.23
C VAL A 129 -14.10 -12.20 9.80
N ASN A 130 -13.89 -13.35 10.44
CA ASN A 130 -14.97 -14.15 11.02
C ASN A 130 -15.72 -13.45 12.16
N ARG A 131 -15.17 -12.42 12.80
CA ARG A 131 -15.94 -11.60 13.76
C ARG A 131 -17.14 -10.89 13.09
N PHE A 132 -17.04 -10.65 11.79
CA PHE A 132 -18.06 -9.97 10.99
C PHE A 132 -18.90 -10.93 10.13
N GLU A 133 -18.80 -12.25 10.35
CA GLU A 133 -19.64 -13.25 9.66
C GLU A 133 -21.14 -12.91 9.67
N PRO A 134 -21.74 -12.40 10.75
CA PRO A 134 -23.15 -11.98 10.74
C PRO A 134 -23.48 -10.85 9.76
N ILE A 135 -22.49 -10.06 9.32
CA ILE A 135 -22.65 -8.95 8.38
C ILE A 135 -22.48 -9.43 6.94
N HIS A 136 -21.41 -10.20 6.67
CA HIS A 136 -21.07 -10.61 5.29
C HIS A 136 -21.58 -11.99 4.89
N GLY A 137 -22.00 -12.83 5.85
CA GLY A 137 -22.68 -14.11 5.59
C GLY A 137 -21.80 -15.26 5.10
N PHE A 138 -20.47 -15.18 5.31
CA PHE A 138 -19.55 -16.28 4.98
C PHE A 138 -18.54 -16.51 6.11
N LYS A 139 -17.88 -17.66 6.12
CA LYS A 139 -16.77 -17.95 7.03
C LYS A 139 -15.46 -18.00 6.25
N CYS A 140 -14.48 -17.24 6.72
CA CYS A 140 -13.11 -17.28 6.24
C CYS A 140 -12.36 -18.45 6.90
N VAL A 141 -11.70 -19.26 6.09
CA VAL A 141 -10.83 -20.36 6.56
C VAL A 141 -9.51 -20.32 5.82
N THR A 142 -8.43 -20.65 6.53
CA THR A 142 -7.10 -20.75 5.97
C THR A 142 -6.85 -22.19 5.52
N ARG A 143 -6.24 -22.34 4.34
CA ARG A 143 -5.80 -23.63 3.82
C ARG A 143 -4.55 -23.42 2.99
N GLU A 144 -3.50 -24.16 3.32
CA GLU A 144 -2.29 -24.21 2.51
C GLU A 144 -2.57 -24.98 1.21
N ILE A 145 -2.08 -24.42 0.10
CA ILE A 145 -2.16 -25.03 -1.22
C ILE A 145 -0.76 -25.06 -1.83
N ASN A 146 -0.51 -26.05 -2.68
CA ASN A 146 0.77 -26.12 -3.40
C ASN A 146 0.77 -25.18 -4.61
N ASP A 147 1.98 -24.89 -5.11
CA ASP A 147 2.21 -23.98 -6.23
C ASP A 147 1.37 -24.30 -7.47
N ARG A 148 1.19 -25.58 -7.78
CA ARG A 148 0.38 -26.00 -8.94
C ARG A 148 -1.09 -25.67 -8.73
N GLU A 149 -1.61 -25.99 -7.56
CA GLU A 149 -2.99 -25.67 -7.21
C GLU A 149 -3.23 -24.15 -7.20
N PHE A 150 -2.26 -23.35 -6.72
CA PHE A 150 -2.32 -21.89 -6.79
C PHE A 150 -2.34 -21.37 -8.23
N LEU A 151 -1.48 -21.91 -9.10
CA LEU A 151 -1.42 -21.51 -10.52
C LEU A 151 -2.70 -21.90 -11.28
N ASP A 152 -3.27 -23.07 -10.97
CA ASP A 152 -4.48 -23.60 -11.61
C ASP A 152 -5.73 -22.79 -11.27
N GLN A 153 -5.74 -22.00 -10.17
CA GLN A 153 -6.85 -21.09 -9.84
C GLN A 153 -6.96 -19.90 -10.82
N GLY A 154 -5.83 -19.49 -11.41
CA GLY A 154 -5.75 -18.34 -12.33
C GLY A 154 -6.00 -16.98 -11.66
N SER A 155 -5.57 -15.90 -12.33
CA SER A 155 -5.78 -14.53 -11.82
C SER A 155 -7.18 -14.03 -12.16
N ILE A 156 -7.76 -13.25 -11.23
CA ILE A 156 -9.14 -12.76 -11.27
C ILE A 156 -9.35 -11.66 -12.35
N ALA A 157 -8.27 -11.08 -12.92
CA ALA A 157 -8.42 -9.99 -13.89
C ALA A 157 -7.28 -9.80 -14.92
N GLY A 158 -7.70 -9.42 -16.14
CA GLY A 158 -6.87 -8.78 -17.18
C GLY A 158 -6.32 -9.72 -18.27
N LYS A 159 -5.67 -9.13 -19.28
CA LYS A 159 -5.23 -9.83 -20.51
C LYS A 159 -4.10 -10.84 -20.30
N ASP A 160 -3.31 -10.67 -19.23
CA ASP A 160 -2.12 -11.49 -18.90
C ASP A 160 -2.33 -12.24 -17.58
N ALA A 161 -3.50 -12.85 -17.40
CA ALA A 161 -3.90 -13.47 -16.14
C ALA A 161 -2.91 -14.55 -15.64
N TYR A 162 -2.30 -15.30 -16.55
CA TYR A 162 -1.30 -16.32 -16.18
C TYR A 162 0.00 -15.71 -15.66
N ILE A 163 0.53 -14.68 -16.32
CA ILE A 163 1.78 -14.02 -15.92
C ILE A 163 1.60 -13.40 -14.52
N ARG A 164 0.47 -12.73 -14.28
CA ARG A 164 0.15 -12.19 -12.95
C ARG A 164 0.07 -13.27 -11.88
N GLN A 165 -0.55 -14.41 -12.18
CA GLN A 165 -0.61 -15.51 -11.22
C GLN A 165 0.79 -16.05 -10.88
N VAL A 166 1.71 -16.07 -11.84
CA VAL A 166 3.12 -16.44 -11.60
C VAL A 166 3.82 -15.39 -10.73
N GLU A 167 3.64 -14.10 -11.03
CA GLU A 167 4.20 -13.00 -10.23
C GLU A 167 3.66 -13.01 -8.79
N ASP A 168 2.37 -13.26 -8.60
CA ASP A 168 1.74 -13.38 -7.29
C ASP A 168 2.29 -14.59 -6.51
N LEU A 169 2.49 -15.73 -7.18
CA LEU A 169 3.11 -16.90 -6.57
C LEU A 169 4.53 -16.60 -6.10
N ASP A 170 5.33 -15.94 -6.93
CA ASP A 170 6.71 -15.57 -6.58
C ASP A 170 6.74 -14.56 -5.42
N MET A 171 5.78 -13.64 -5.37
CA MET A 171 5.60 -12.74 -4.23
C MET A 171 5.24 -13.53 -2.96
N TYR A 172 4.32 -14.49 -3.00
CA TYR A 172 3.96 -15.30 -1.84
C TYR A 172 5.13 -16.18 -1.35
N ARG A 173 5.92 -16.73 -2.28
CA ARG A 173 7.18 -17.42 -1.94
C ARG A 173 8.14 -16.48 -1.23
N PHE A 174 8.32 -15.27 -1.77
CA PHE A 174 9.11 -14.22 -1.15
C PHE A 174 8.54 -13.74 0.19
N MET A 175 7.24 -13.80 0.45
CA MET A 175 6.74 -13.45 1.78
C MET A 175 7.00 -14.56 2.80
N ARG A 176 6.97 -15.81 2.34
CA ARG A 176 7.12 -16.99 3.20
C ARG A 176 8.56 -17.19 3.70
N GLU A 177 9.57 -16.86 2.90
CA GLU A 177 10.97 -17.24 3.20
C GLU A 177 11.73 -16.20 4.05
N PRO A 178 11.85 -14.93 3.62
CA PRO A 178 12.58 -13.88 4.31
C PRO A 178 11.70 -13.08 5.29
N GLY A 179 10.36 -13.23 5.22
CA GLY A 179 9.41 -12.28 5.80
C GLY A 179 9.28 -11.01 4.95
N TYR A 180 8.08 -10.42 4.89
CA TYR A 180 7.92 -9.11 4.25
C TYR A 180 8.62 -8.03 5.10
N TYR A 181 9.28 -7.07 4.45
CA TYR A 181 10.24 -6.15 5.10
C TYR A 181 11.34 -6.86 5.91
N LEU A 182 11.60 -8.15 5.69
CA LEU A 182 12.50 -8.97 6.50
C LEU A 182 12.13 -9.02 7.99
N ASP A 183 10.83 -8.92 8.31
CA ASP A 183 10.29 -8.88 9.67
C ASP A 183 10.85 -7.74 10.55
N GLU A 184 11.32 -6.65 9.92
CA GLU A 184 11.85 -5.49 10.62
C GLU A 184 10.81 -4.83 11.54
N ASP A 185 11.30 -4.19 12.60
CA ASP A 185 10.47 -3.53 13.62
C ASP A 185 9.73 -2.32 13.04
N LEU A 186 8.40 -2.31 13.18
CA LEU A 186 7.53 -1.23 12.70
C LEU A 186 7.54 -0.01 13.63
N ASN A 187 8.00 -0.13 14.88
CA ASN A 187 7.90 0.92 15.90
C ASN A 187 8.48 2.26 15.44
N GLN A 188 9.62 2.24 14.73
CA GLN A 188 10.24 3.47 14.22
C GLN A 188 9.38 4.16 13.15
N ASN A 189 8.65 3.39 12.33
CA ASN A 189 7.82 3.92 11.24
C ASN A 189 6.40 4.28 11.71
N GLN A 190 5.92 3.64 12.77
CA GLN A 190 4.65 3.99 13.40
C GLN A 190 4.79 5.20 14.33
N GLY A 191 5.94 5.37 14.98
CA GLY A 191 6.20 6.52 15.85
C GLY A 191 6.30 7.86 15.12
N ILE A 192 6.36 7.88 13.78
CA ILE A 192 6.45 9.11 12.96
C ILE A 192 5.13 9.56 12.36
N VAL A 193 4.13 8.68 12.29
CA VAL A 193 2.80 9.06 11.81
C VAL A 193 2.08 9.82 12.93
N ILE A 194 1.51 10.97 12.57
CA ILE A 194 0.89 11.89 13.53
C ILE A 194 -0.47 11.36 13.97
N GLU A 195 -1.22 10.80 13.01
CA GLU A 195 -2.55 10.25 13.22
C GLU A 195 -2.45 8.74 13.47
N PRO A 196 -3.30 8.18 14.36
CA PRO A 196 -3.42 6.74 14.52
C PRO A 196 -3.76 6.04 13.21
N LEU A 197 -3.08 4.93 12.94
CA LEU A 197 -3.36 4.07 11.79
C LEU A 197 -4.61 3.25 12.03
N SER A 198 -5.33 2.94 10.96
CA SER A 198 -6.51 2.06 11.03
C SER A 198 -6.05 0.63 11.20
N SER A 199 -6.56 -0.02 12.24
CA SER A 199 -6.34 -1.45 12.44
C SER A 199 -7.03 -2.26 11.34
N PHE A 200 -6.58 -3.51 11.14
CA PHE A 200 -7.25 -4.39 10.19
C PHE A 200 -8.73 -4.65 10.53
N GLU A 201 -9.09 -4.64 11.82
CA GLU A 201 -10.48 -4.79 12.25
C GLU A 201 -11.35 -3.59 11.86
N GLU A 202 -10.86 -2.36 12.07
CA GLU A 202 -11.55 -1.14 11.64
C GLU A 202 -11.67 -1.03 10.11
N PHE A 203 -10.74 -1.63 9.37
CA PHE A 203 -10.82 -1.69 7.92
C PHE A 203 -11.93 -2.62 7.42
N ILE A 204 -12.18 -3.72 8.13
CA ILE A 204 -13.19 -4.73 7.75
C ILE A 204 -14.60 -4.35 8.23
N SER A 205 -14.72 -3.58 9.33
CA SER A 205 -16.00 -3.16 9.91
C SER A 205 -16.83 -2.24 9.01
#